data_AF-A0A970ZRZ2-F1
#
_entry.id   AF-A0A970ZRZ2-F1
#
_cell.length_a   1.000
_cell.length_b   1.000
_cell.length_c   1.000
_cell.angle_alpha   90.00
_cell.angle_beta   90.00
_cell.angle_gamma   90.00
#
_symmetry.space_group_name_H-M   'P 1'
#
loop_
_entity.id
_entity.type
_entity.pdbx_description
1 polymer ?
#
loop_
_entity_poly.entity_id
_entity_poly.type
_entity_poly.pdbx_seq_one_letter_code
_entity_poly.pdbx_strand_id
1 'polypeptide(L)'
;MRKIFPTRNSDKKASHPVRLFCIALLLVLAPAIPAQGGERLHTFKEPHMGTEFTIRSWAEESRAEDLTLSVREAFARIAALNRALSDYLPESEINALAKAPAGVAFPASEDLFVLFETAGRLSAKTEGAFDVTAGPLIRLWRISRKNQSLPTPEQITSAKARTGFHHLVLDPDKRTILKKIDGMLFDLGGIAKGYAADAALAILKKDGFPRSLVAASGDIAVGDAPPGEPGWKIGIETLDLGRDL
;
A
#
# COMPACT_ATOMS: atom_id res chain seq x y z
N MET A 1 5.38 16.13 -104.46
CA MET A 1 6.23 15.94 -105.66
C MET A 1 7.33 14.95 -105.32
N ARG A 2 7.47 13.89 -106.12
CA ARG A 2 8.59 12.93 -106.26
C ARG A 2 8.98 11.98 -105.09
N LYS A 3 8.84 10.69 -105.43
CA LYS A 3 9.37 9.44 -104.86
C LYS A 3 10.89 9.45 -104.61
N ILE A 4 11.37 8.71 -103.59
CA ILE A 4 12.58 7.85 -103.65
C ILE A 4 12.37 6.59 -102.74
N PHE A 5 12.71 5.41 -103.29
CA PHE A 5 12.66 4.01 -102.79
C PHE A 5 14.04 3.60 -102.18
N PRO A 6 14.43 2.29 -102.03
CA PRO A 6 14.14 1.19 -101.08
C PRO A 6 15.37 0.89 -100.16
N THR A 7 15.45 -0.09 -99.25
CA THR A 7 15.64 -1.57 -99.42
C THR A 7 15.59 -2.25 -98.03
N ARG A 8 14.75 -3.28 -97.85
CA ARG A 8 15.10 -4.72 -97.79
C ARG A 8 16.29 -5.08 -96.86
N ASN A 9 15.99 -5.67 -95.70
CA ASN A 9 16.45 -7.05 -95.48
C ASN A 9 15.53 -7.81 -94.53
N SER A 10 15.24 -9.03 -94.93
CA SER A 10 14.55 -10.07 -94.19
C SER A 10 15.44 -10.62 -93.09
N ASP A 11 14.87 -10.93 -91.93
CA ASP A 11 15.04 -12.28 -91.39
C ASP A 11 13.92 -12.67 -90.42
N LYS A 12 13.46 -13.90 -90.62
CA LYS A 12 12.41 -14.59 -89.87
C LYS A 12 13.00 -15.19 -88.59
N LYS A 13 12.09 -15.50 -87.66
CA LYS A 13 12.19 -16.40 -86.48
C LYS A 13 12.35 -15.62 -85.17
N ALA A 14 11.70 -15.94 -84.06
CA ALA A 14 10.75 -17.01 -83.75
C ALA A 14 9.84 -16.47 -82.65
N SER A 15 8.57 -16.86 -82.70
CA SER A 15 7.57 -16.59 -81.68
C SER A 15 7.89 -17.36 -80.40
N HIS A 16 8.23 -16.65 -79.32
CA HIS A 16 8.16 -17.17 -77.95
C HIS A 16 6.93 -16.56 -77.27
N PRO A 17 5.99 -17.36 -76.74
CA PRO A 17 4.90 -16.82 -75.96
C PRO A 17 5.47 -16.34 -74.62
N VAL A 18 5.44 -15.02 -74.41
CA VAL A 18 5.69 -14.41 -73.10
C VAL A 18 4.54 -14.88 -72.18
N ARG A 19 4.82 -15.86 -71.32
CA ARG A 19 3.91 -16.22 -70.23
C ARG A 19 4.00 -15.11 -69.19
N LEU A 20 3.06 -14.17 -69.22
CA LEU A 20 2.80 -13.24 -68.11
C LEU A 20 2.35 -14.09 -66.91
N PHE A 21 3.24 -14.30 -65.95
CA PHE A 21 2.88 -14.87 -64.65
C PHE A 21 2.33 -13.72 -63.80
N CYS A 22 1.03 -13.48 -63.86
CA CYS A 22 0.36 -12.61 -62.89
C CYS A 22 0.39 -13.32 -61.52
N ILE A 23 1.40 -13.00 -60.71
CA ILE A 23 1.40 -13.37 -59.30
C ILE A 23 0.31 -12.53 -58.63
N ALA A 24 -0.88 -13.10 -58.49
CA ALA A 24 -1.91 -12.57 -57.61
C ALA A 24 -1.39 -12.70 -56.18
N LEU A 25 -0.93 -11.58 -55.61
CA LEU A 25 -0.55 -11.49 -54.20
C LEU A 25 -1.84 -11.60 -53.37
N LEU A 26 -2.21 -12.83 -53.01
CA LEU A 26 -3.24 -13.08 -52.00
C LEU A 26 -2.69 -12.58 -50.66
N LEU A 27 -3.03 -11.34 -50.31
CA LEU A 27 -2.96 -10.82 -48.94
C LEU A 27 -3.93 -11.66 -48.09
N VAL A 28 -3.43 -12.77 -47.55
CA VAL A 28 -4.09 -13.47 -46.47
C VAL A 28 -4.03 -12.52 -45.28
N LEU A 29 -5.12 -11.78 -45.02
CA LEU A 29 -5.35 -11.18 -43.72
C LEU A 29 -5.43 -12.35 -42.74
N ALA A 30 -4.31 -12.66 -42.10
CA ALA A 30 -4.36 -13.45 -40.88
C ALA A 30 -5.27 -12.69 -39.91
N PRO A 31 -6.32 -13.31 -39.35
CA PRO A 31 -7.04 -12.67 -38.26
C PRO A 31 -6.00 -12.32 -37.21
N ALA A 32 -5.91 -11.03 -36.85
CA ALA A 32 -5.13 -10.62 -35.69
C ALA A 32 -5.72 -11.40 -34.52
N ILE A 33 -5.01 -12.43 -34.08
CA ILE A 33 -5.29 -13.09 -32.81
C ILE A 33 -5.18 -11.93 -31.81
N PRO A 34 -6.27 -11.49 -31.14
CA PRO A 34 -6.13 -10.51 -30.10
C PRO A 34 -5.09 -11.09 -29.14
N ALA A 35 -4.00 -10.35 -28.92
CA ALA A 35 -3.03 -10.74 -27.91
C ALA A 35 -3.85 -11.05 -26.66
N GLN A 36 -3.80 -12.30 -26.18
CA GLN A 36 -4.49 -12.66 -24.95
C GLN A 36 -3.96 -11.72 -23.88
N GLY A 37 -4.78 -10.74 -23.52
CA GLY A 37 -4.44 -9.67 -22.59
C GLY A 37 -4.39 -10.26 -21.21
N GLY A 38 -3.31 -10.98 -20.90
CA GLY A 38 -3.07 -11.48 -19.56
C GLY A 38 -2.91 -10.32 -18.59
N GLU A 39 -3.35 -10.52 -17.35
CA GLU A 39 -3.09 -9.57 -16.28
C GLU A 39 -1.58 -9.30 -16.18
N ARG A 40 -1.22 -8.04 -15.95
CA ARG A 40 0.14 -7.59 -15.68
C ARG A 40 0.21 -7.10 -14.24
N LEU A 41 1.40 -7.19 -13.66
CA LEU A 41 1.64 -6.67 -12.32
C LEU A 41 2.01 -5.19 -12.38
N HIS A 42 1.17 -4.35 -11.77
CA HIS A 42 1.43 -2.93 -11.58
C HIS A 42 1.95 -2.67 -10.17
N THR A 43 2.85 -1.71 -10.01
CA THR A 43 3.45 -1.35 -8.72
C THR A 43 3.41 0.16 -8.52
N PHE A 44 2.95 0.58 -7.35
CA PHE A 44 2.79 1.97 -6.96
C PHE A 44 3.41 2.20 -5.58
N LYS A 45 4.00 3.37 -5.37
CA LYS A 45 4.74 3.69 -4.16
C LYS A 45 4.49 5.13 -3.72
N GLU A 46 4.17 5.33 -2.45
CA GLU A 46 4.08 6.65 -1.84
C GLU A 46 4.56 6.64 -0.38
N PRO A 47 5.19 7.73 0.10
CA PRO A 47 5.58 7.86 1.50
C PRO A 47 4.39 8.24 2.39
N HIS A 48 4.07 7.41 3.37
CA HIS A 48 3.03 7.67 4.38
C HIS A 48 3.44 7.09 5.73
N MET A 49 2.93 7.66 6.83
CA MET A 49 3.16 7.16 8.21
C MET A 49 4.64 6.90 8.55
N GLY A 50 5.54 7.74 8.01
CA GLY A 50 6.98 7.65 8.25
C GLY A 50 7.71 6.54 7.49
N THR A 51 7.09 5.92 6.47
CA THR A 51 7.71 4.88 5.64
C THR A 51 7.19 4.90 4.20
N GLU A 52 7.78 4.09 3.32
CA GLU A 52 7.24 3.85 1.97
C GLU A 52 6.13 2.79 2.02
N PHE A 53 4.94 3.14 1.55
CA PHE A 53 3.89 2.17 1.25
C PHE A 53 4.03 1.72 -0.20
N THR A 54 3.99 0.42 -0.43
CA THR A 54 3.99 -0.18 -1.78
C THR A 54 2.68 -0.92 -2.02
N ILE A 55 1.99 -0.59 -3.11
CA ILE A 55 0.82 -1.33 -3.59
C ILE A 55 1.22 -2.08 -4.86
N ARG A 56 0.98 -3.38 -4.90
CA ARG A 56 1.18 -4.24 -6.08
C ARG A 56 -0.15 -4.87 -6.45
N SER A 57 -0.60 -4.72 -7.69
CA SER A 57 -1.88 -5.28 -8.14
C SER A 57 -1.76 -5.87 -9.53
N TRP A 58 -2.38 -7.04 -9.72
CA TRP A 58 -2.60 -7.59 -11.04
C TRP A 58 -3.83 -6.93 -11.68
N ALA A 59 -3.70 -6.53 -12.94
CA ALA A 59 -4.82 -6.03 -13.74
C ALA A 59 -4.53 -6.23 -15.23
N GLU A 60 -5.58 -6.35 -16.03
CA GLU A 60 -5.46 -6.24 -17.48
C GLU A 60 -5.12 -4.81 -17.90
N GLU A 61 -4.44 -4.63 -19.03
CA GLU A 61 -4.10 -3.31 -19.58
C GLU A 61 -5.35 -2.43 -19.79
N SER A 62 -6.48 -3.06 -20.14
CA SER A 62 -7.80 -2.41 -20.30
C SER A 62 -8.33 -1.78 -19.01
N ARG A 63 -7.83 -2.19 -17.84
CA ARG A 63 -8.24 -1.73 -16.50
C ARG A 63 -7.16 -0.89 -15.81
N ALA A 64 -6.07 -0.54 -16.50
CA ALA A 64 -4.93 0.16 -15.89
C ALA A 64 -5.31 1.56 -15.35
N GLU A 65 -6.20 2.28 -16.03
CA GLU A 65 -6.70 3.59 -15.59
C GLU A 65 -7.57 3.45 -14.33
N ASP A 66 -8.51 2.51 -14.32
CA ASP A 66 -9.35 2.19 -13.14
C ASP A 66 -8.48 1.80 -11.94
N LEU A 67 -7.45 0.98 -12.16
CA LEU A 67 -6.51 0.60 -11.11
C LEU A 67 -5.79 1.82 -10.54
N THR A 68 -5.35 2.72 -11.40
CA THR A 68 -4.67 3.96 -10.97
C THR A 68 -5.59 4.83 -10.11
N LEU A 69 -6.88 4.91 -10.44
CA LEU A 69 -7.86 5.63 -9.61
C LEU A 69 -8.06 4.95 -8.26
N SER A 70 -8.26 3.63 -8.24
CA SER A 70 -8.43 2.87 -6.99
C SER A 70 -7.20 2.97 -6.08
N VAL A 71 -5.99 2.90 -6.65
CA VAL A 71 -4.72 3.10 -5.91
C VAL A 71 -4.63 4.49 -5.30
N ARG A 72 -5.07 5.54 -6.02
CA ARG A 72 -5.11 6.91 -5.48
C ARG A 72 -6.07 7.01 -4.30
N GLU A 73 -7.23 6.35 -4.37
CA GLU A 73 -8.17 6.28 -3.25
C GLU A 73 -7.57 5.53 -2.05
N ALA A 74 -6.87 4.42 -2.30
CA ALA A 74 -6.16 3.67 -1.27
C ALA A 74 -5.07 4.50 -0.57
N PHE A 75 -4.25 5.24 -1.32
CA PHE A 75 -3.27 6.16 -0.72
C PHE A 75 -3.92 7.34 -0.01
N ALA A 76 -5.02 7.90 -0.54
CA ALA A 76 -5.78 8.94 0.15
C ALA A 76 -6.34 8.44 1.50
N ARG A 77 -6.78 7.18 1.55
CA ARG A 77 -7.22 6.52 2.79
C ARG A 77 -6.08 6.36 3.79
N ILE A 78 -4.90 5.90 3.36
CA ILE A 78 -3.70 5.81 4.20
C ILE A 78 -3.32 7.20 4.73
N ALA A 79 -3.34 8.23 3.87
CA ALA A 79 -3.05 9.61 4.29
C ALA A 79 -4.06 10.14 5.32
N ALA A 80 -5.35 9.80 5.19
CA ALA A 80 -6.37 10.15 6.17
C ALA A 80 -6.11 9.48 7.53
N LEU A 81 -5.75 8.19 7.52
CA LEU A 81 -5.35 7.47 8.74
C LEU A 81 -4.11 8.09 9.38
N ASN A 82 -3.09 8.45 8.61
CA ASN A 82 -1.92 9.14 9.13
C ASN A 82 -2.30 10.45 9.87
N ARG A 83 -3.19 11.25 9.29
CA ARG A 83 -3.66 12.51 9.92
C ARG A 83 -4.38 12.26 11.24
N ALA A 84 -5.14 11.18 11.38
CA ALA A 84 -5.85 10.85 12.61
C ALA A 84 -4.97 10.19 13.68
N LEU A 85 -4.07 9.29 13.26
CA LEU A 85 -3.42 8.31 14.14
C LEU A 85 -1.95 8.64 14.48
N SER A 86 -1.36 9.66 13.86
CA SER A 86 0.04 10.01 14.08
C SER A 86 0.24 10.77 15.40
N ASP A 87 1.07 10.23 16.28
CA ASP A 87 1.52 10.91 17.50
C ASP A 87 2.52 12.06 17.20
N TYR A 88 3.09 12.11 15.99
CA TYR A 88 3.95 13.19 15.53
C TYR A 88 3.19 14.44 15.07
N LEU A 89 1.93 14.31 14.62
CA LEU A 89 1.12 15.42 14.11
C LEU A 89 0.34 16.09 15.25
N PRO A 90 0.59 17.38 15.58
CA PRO A 90 -0.05 18.01 16.74
C PRO A 90 -1.59 18.08 16.69
N GLU A 91 -2.14 18.15 15.48
CA GLU A 91 -3.59 18.25 15.21
C GLU A 91 -4.26 16.89 14.96
N SER A 92 -3.54 15.78 15.16
CA SER A 92 -4.12 14.46 14.99
C SER A 92 -5.15 14.15 16.07
N GLU A 93 -6.11 13.30 15.71
CA GLU A 93 -7.16 12.86 16.63
C GLU A 93 -6.59 12.17 17.86
N ILE A 94 -5.55 11.34 17.71
CA ILE A 94 -4.87 10.70 18.83
C ILE A 94 -4.24 11.72 19.79
N ASN A 95 -3.69 12.83 19.28
CA ASN A 95 -3.15 13.90 20.11
C ASN A 95 -4.26 14.77 20.72
N ALA A 96 -5.40 14.93 20.05
CA ALA A 96 -6.59 15.55 20.64
C ALA A 96 -7.11 14.73 21.83
N LEU A 97 -7.18 13.39 21.69
CA LEU A 97 -7.49 12.48 22.79
C LEU A 97 -6.47 12.61 23.94
N ALA A 98 -5.17 12.66 23.63
CA ALA A 98 -4.14 12.82 24.66
C ALA A 98 -4.29 14.13 25.45
N LYS A 99 -4.66 15.23 24.77
CA LYS A 99 -4.88 16.56 25.36
C LYS A 99 -6.21 16.69 26.12
N ALA A 100 -7.20 15.84 25.84
CA ALA A 100 -8.50 15.89 26.52
C ALA A 100 -8.34 15.71 28.05
N PRO A 101 -9.12 16.43 28.89
CA PRO A 101 -9.01 16.28 30.34
C PRO A 101 -9.36 14.87 30.82
N ALA A 102 -8.70 14.40 31.87
CA ALA A 102 -9.09 13.18 32.56
C ALA A 102 -10.57 13.23 33.02
N GLY A 103 -11.25 12.10 32.98
CA GLY A 103 -12.66 11.97 33.35
C GLY A 103 -13.65 12.48 32.30
N VAL A 104 -13.18 13.05 31.18
CA VAL A 104 -14.04 13.48 30.07
C VAL A 104 -14.06 12.40 28.99
N ALA A 105 -15.26 12.01 28.56
CA ALA A 105 -15.42 11.09 27.44
C ALA A 105 -15.08 11.80 26.12
N PHE A 106 -14.07 11.29 25.42
CA PHE A 106 -13.66 11.80 24.11
C PHE A 106 -14.39 11.02 23.01
N PRO A 107 -15.18 11.68 22.13
CA PRO A 107 -15.77 11.02 20.97
C PRO A 107 -14.68 10.65 19.97
N ALA A 108 -14.51 9.37 19.71
CA ALA A 108 -13.52 8.87 18.76
C ALA A 108 -14.17 8.60 17.39
N SER A 109 -13.38 8.75 16.33
CA SER A 109 -13.66 8.20 15.01
C SER A 109 -13.73 6.67 15.09
N GLU A 110 -14.34 6.07 14.07
CA GLU A 110 -14.40 4.62 13.97
C GLU A 110 -13.00 3.99 13.96
N ASP A 111 -12.09 4.53 13.16
CA ASP A 111 -10.73 4.03 13.04
C ASP A 111 -9.98 4.06 14.37
N LEU A 112 -10.02 5.21 15.06
CA LEU A 112 -9.34 5.35 16.34
C LEU A 112 -9.94 4.42 17.38
N PHE A 113 -11.27 4.31 17.43
CA PHE A 113 -11.94 3.44 18.40
C PHE A 113 -11.62 1.96 18.16
N VAL A 114 -11.70 1.48 16.91
CA VAL A 114 -11.37 0.09 16.54
C VAL A 114 -9.92 -0.25 16.89
N LEU A 115 -8.99 0.68 16.66
CA LEU A 115 -7.59 0.50 17.03
C LEU A 115 -7.39 0.42 18.54
N PHE A 116 -8.05 1.28 19.32
CA PHE A 116 -7.97 1.21 20.78
C PHE A 116 -8.62 -0.06 21.34
N GLU A 117 -9.77 -0.47 20.81
CA GLU A 117 -10.40 -1.74 21.20
C GLU A 117 -9.49 -2.93 20.90
N THR A 118 -8.91 -2.97 19.70
CA THR A 118 -7.97 -4.03 19.31
C THR A 118 -6.70 -4.00 20.16
N ALA A 119 -6.16 -2.81 20.42
CA ALA A 119 -5.01 -2.64 21.29
C ALA A 119 -5.28 -3.09 22.72
N GLY A 120 -6.47 -2.81 23.26
CA GLY A 120 -6.88 -3.27 24.58
C GLY A 120 -6.97 -4.79 24.67
N ARG A 121 -7.55 -5.43 23.65
CA ARG A 121 -7.59 -6.91 23.54
C ARG A 121 -6.19 -7.50 23.44
N LEU A 122 -5.30 -6.93 22.64
CA LEU A 122 -3.91 -7.38 22.51
C LEU A 122 -3.12 -7.19 23.80
N SER A 123 -3.30 -6.05 24.47
CA SER A 123 -2.69 -5.77 25.77
C SER A 123 -3.09 -6.81 26.80
N ALA A 124 -4.38 -7.14 26.91
CA ALA A 124 -4.86 -8.20 27.79
C ALA A 124 -4.28 -9.58 27.42
N LYS A 125 -4.30 -9.95 26.13
CA LYS A 125 -3.78 -11.25 25.66
C LYS A 125 -2.27 -11.43 25.86
N THR A 126 -1.53 -10.33 25.88
CA THR A 126 -0.07 -10.32 26.02
C THR A 126 0.38 -9.90 27.41
N GLU A 127 -0.54 -9.83 28.38
CA GLU A 127 -0.27 -9.43 29.77
C GLU A 127 0.45 -8.07 29.86
N GLY A 128 0.10 -7.14 28.97
CA GLY A 128 0.68 -5.80 28.91
C GLY A 128 1.96 -5.68 28.09
N ALA A 129 2.48 -6.76 27.48
CA ALA A 129 3.68 -6.66 26.64
C ALA A 129 3.44 -5.80 25.38
N PHE A 130 2.23 -5.86 24.81
CA PHE A 130 1.76 -4.86 23.85
C PHE A 130 0.91 -3.80 24.57
N ASP A 131 1.31 -2.53 24.53
CA ASP A 131 0.54 -1.43 25.15
C ASP A 131 0.72 -0.12 24.38
N VAL A 132 -0.35 0.33 23.71
CA VAL A 132 -0.38 1.60 22.97
C VAL A 132 -0.36 2.83 23.88
N THR A 133 -0.56 2.67 25.19
CA THR A 133 -0.45 3.74 26.18
C THR A 133 0.99 3.97 26.67
N ALA A 134 1.96 3.21 26.15
CA ALA A 134 3.39 3.40 26.44
C ALA A 134 3.98 4.70 25.87
N GLY A 135 3.16 5.58 25.28
CA GLY A 135 3.56 6.85 24.71
C GLY A 135 4.46 7.72 25.60
N PRO A 136 4.24 7.85 26.93
CA PRO A 136 5.14 8.59 27.80
C PRO A 136 6.56 8.03 27.83
N LEU A 137 6.69 6.70 27.88
CA LEU A 137 7.98 6.00 27.85
C LEU A 137 8.63 6.12 26.48
N ILE A 138 7.88 5.91 25.40
CA ILE A 138 8.39 6.03 24.03
C ILE A 138 8.92 7.44 23.77
N ARG A 139 8.16 8.47 24.15
CA ARG A 139 8.59 9.87 24.01
C ARG A 139 9.85 10.16 24.82
N LEU A 140 9.92 9.66 26.06
CA LEU A 140 11.11 9.80 26.91
C LEU A 140 12.35 9.21 26.22
N TRP A 141 12.25 7.98 25.70
CA TRP A 141 13.35 7.33 25.00
C TRP A 141 13.72 8.00 23.67
N ARG A 142 12.75 8.55 22.92
CA ARG A 142 13.03 9.37 21.73
C ARG A 142 13.85 10.62 22.08
N ILE A 143 13.51 11.31 23.16
CA ILE A 143 14.25 12.48 23.65
C ILE A 143 15.66 12.07 24.11
N SER A 144 15.78 10.98 24.88
CA SER A 144 17.06 10.43 25.32
C SER A 144 17.98 10.09 24.15
N ARG A 145 17.45 9.44 23.09
CA ARG A 145 18.22 9.16 21.87
C ARG A 145 18.73 10.44 21.22
N LYS A 146 17.87 11.46 21.07
CA LYS A 146 18.24 12.75 20.47
C LYS A 146 19.33 13.47 21.27
N ASN A 147 19.25 13.41 22.59
CA ASN A 147 20.20 14.06 23.49
C ASN A 147 21.44 13.23 23.80
N GLN A 148 21.51 11.99 23.30
CA GLN A 148 22.56 11.01 23.59
C GLN A 148 22.79 10.81 25.11
N SER A 149 21.71 10.87 25.89
CA SER A 149 21.75 10.66 27.35
C SER A 149 20.66 9.68 27.79
N LEU A 150 20.98 8.80 28.72
CA LEU A 150 19.99 7.88 29.29
C LEU A 150 18.98 8.64 30.17
N PRO A 151 17.71 8.19 30.22
CA PRO A 151 16.74 8.76 31.13
C PRO A 151 17.05 8.39 32.58
N THR A 152 16.79 9.31 33.51
CA THR A 152 16.99 9.03 34.94
C THR A 152 15.91 8.07 35.49
N PRO A 153 16.17 7.36 36.59
CA PRO A 153 15.16 6.52 37.24
C PRO A 153 13.86 7.27 37.58
N GLU A 154 13.94 8.53 37.98
CA GLU A 154 12.80 9.38 38.30
C GLU A 154 11.97 9.70 37.06
N GLN A 155 12.62 9.99 35.93
CA GLN A 155 11.95 10.23 34.65
C GLN A 155 11.21 8.97 34.17
N ILE A 156 11.85 7.79 34.28
CA ILE A 156 11.23 6.51 33.94
C ILE A 156 10.02 6.26 34.83
N THR A 157 10.15 6.48 36.14
CA THR A 157 9.06 6.28 37.12
C THR A 157 7.87 7.20 36.82
N SER A 158 8.13 8.48 36.53
CA SER A 158 7.11 9.45 36.13
C SER A 158 6.41 9.09 34.81
N ALA A 159 7.13 8.52 33.85
CA ALA A 159 6.55 8.05 32.60
C ALA A 159 5.69 6.78 32.80
N LYS A 160 6.16 5.84 33.63
CA LYS A 160 5.41 4.62 34.00
C LYS A 160 4.09 4.94 34.70
N ALA A 161 4.07 5.93 35.60
CA ALA A 161 2.86 6.34 36.31
C ALA A 161 1.74 6.90 35.40
N ARG A 162 2.05 7.20 34.13
CA ARG A 162 1.10 7.71 33.11
C ARG A 162 0.86 6.70 31.99
N THR A 163 1.30 5.46 32.18
CA THR A 163 1.20 4.35 31.23
C THR A 163 0.31 3.25 31.82
N GLY A 164 -0.52 2.64 30.99
CA GLY A 164 -1.30 1.47 31.34
C GLY A 164 -2.70 1.53 30.77
N PHE A 165 -3.08 0.49 30.01
CA PHE A 165 -4.41 0.39 29.40
C PHE A 165 -5.56 0.41 30.43
N HIS A 166 -5.31 -0.02 31.67
CA HIS A 166 -6.28 0.01 32.77
C HIS A 166 -6.73 1.44 33.17
N HIS A 167 -5.99 2.47 32.75
CA HIS A 167 -6.39 3.87 32.89
C HIS A 167 -7.40 4.32 31.84
N LEU A 168 -7.76 3.49 30.87
CA LEU A 168 -8.76 3.80 29.85
C LEU A 168 -10.10 3.14 30.16
N VAL A 169 -11.17 3.77 29.71
CA VAL A 169 -12.51 3.21 29.61
C VAL A 169 -12.98 3.41 28.18
N LEU A 170 -13.35 2.32 27.51
CA LEU A 170 -13.90 2.33 26.16
C LEU A 170 -15.41 2.06 26.26
N ASP A 171 -16.21 2.94 25.64
CA ASP A 171 -17.66 2.77 25.50
C ASP A 171 -17.97 2.52 24.02
N PRO A 172 -18.22 1.27 23.59
CA PRO A 172 -18.48 0.92 22.20
C PRO A 172 -19.82 1.44 21.69
N ASP A 173 -20.83 1.55 22.56
CA ASP A 173 -22.16 2.01 22.16
C ASP A 173 -22.14 3.50 21.78
N LYS A 174 -21.34 4.30 22.49
CA LYS A 174 -21.16 5.73 22.22
C LYS A 174 -19.91 6.05 21.40
N ARG A 175 -19.06 5.05 21.18
CA ARG A 175 -17.74 5.18 20.54
C ARG A 175 -16.87 6.26 21.19
N THR A 176 -16.78 6.20 22.53
CA THR A 176 -16.00 7.16 23.31
C THR A 176 -14.86 6.50 24.07
N ILE A 177 -13.78 7.26 24.24
CA ILE A 177 -12.60 6.86 25.01
C ILE A 177 -12.45 7.85 26.17
N LEU A 178 -12.41 7.34 27.40
CA LEU A 178 -12.17 8.15 28.59
C LEU A 178 -10.83 7.76 29.22
N LYS A 179 -10.01 8.77 29.52
CA LYS A 179 -8.79 8.60 30.33
C LYS A 179 -9.09 8.89 31.78
N LYS A 180 -8.64 8.03 32.70
CA LYS A 180 -8.82 8.20 34.15
C LYS A 180 -7.81 9.17 34.77
N ILE A 181 -6.69 9.42 34.09
CA ILE A 181 -5.60 10.29 34.56
C ILE A 181 -5.10 11.21 33.44
N ASP A 182 -4.52 12.34 33.83
CA ASP A 182 -3.90 13.28 32.91
C ASP A 182 -2.49 12.85 32.51
N GLY A 183 -1.99 13.43 31.42
CA GLY A 183 -0.61 13.24 30.97
C GLY A 183 -0.32 11.88 30.33
N MET A 184 -1.33 11.04 30.10
CA MET A 184 -1.21 9.89 29.21
C MET A 184 -0.86 10.36 27.79
N LEU A 185 -0.06 9.57 27.09
CA LEU A 185 0.23 9.72 25.67
C LEU A 185 0.03 8.36 24.99
N PHE A 186 -0.26 8.38 23.70
CA PHE A 186 -0.56 7.16 22.95
C PHE A 186 0.37 7.03 21.75
N ASP A 187 0.80 5.81 21.48
CA ASP A 187 1.60 5.43 20.32
C ASP A 187 0.94 4.22 19.66
N LEU A 188 0.49 4.39 18.42
CA LEU A 188 -0.14 3.32 17.64
C LEU A 188 0.84 2.70 16.64
N GLY A 189 2.15 2.96 16.77
CA GLY A 189 3.18 2.54 15.81
C GLY A 189 3.25 1.02 15.61
N GLY A 190 2.88 0.26 16.64
CA GLY A 190 2.82 -1.21 16.62
C GLY A 190 1.55 -1.82 16.02
N ILE A 191 0.57 -1.02 15.57
CA ILE A 191 -0.69 -1.55 15.01
C ILE A 191 -1.24 -0.75 13.82
N ALA A 192 -0.97 0.56 13.75
CA ALA A 192 -1.62 1.46 12.79
C ALA A 192 -1.22 1.20 11.33
N LYS A 193 0.01 0.76 11.06
CA LYS A 193 0.48 0.49 9.69
C LYS A 193 -0.19 -0.74 9.08
N GLY A 194 -0.28 -1.84 9.83
CA GLY A 194 -1.05 -3.02 9.44
C GLY A 194 -2.51 -2.67 9.17
N TYR A 195 -3.15 -1.91 10.06
CA TYR A 195 -4.52 -1.42 9.86
C TYR A 195 -4.68 -0.56 8.59
N ALA A 196 -3.72 0.31 8.30
CA ALA A 196 -3.73 1.11 7.08
C ALA A 196 -3.54 0.26 5.81
N ALA A 197 -2.70 -0.76 5.86
CA ALA A 197 -2.52 -1.71 4.77
C ALA A 197 -3.81 -2.51 4.50
N ASP A 198 -4.49 -2.98 5.55
CA ASP A 198 -5.78 -3.66 5.45
C ASP A 198 -6.86 -2.75 4.86
N ALA A 199 -6.94 -1.49 5.31
CA ALA A 199 -7.92 -0.52 4.81
C ALA A 199 -7.69 -0.19 3.32
N ALA A 200 -6.43 -0.03 2.90
CA ALA A 200 -6.07 0.17 1.50
C ALA A 200 -6.42 -1.06 0.64
N LEU A 201 -6.11 -2.27 1.13
CA LEU A 201 -6.46 -3.50 0.44
C LEU A 201 -7.98 -3.68 0.29
N ALA A 202 -8.76 -3.29 1.30
CA ALA A 202 -10.21 -3.36 1.24
C ALA A 202 -10.79 -2.49 0.12
N ILE A 203 -10.23 -1.30 -0.12
CA ILE A 203 -10.60 -0.43 -1.25
C ILE A 203 -10.30 -1.13 -2.58
N LEU A 204 -9.07 -1.62 -2.77
CA LEU A 204 -8.67 -2.32 -3.99
C LEU A 204 -9.58 -3.54 -4.28
N LYS A 205 -9.89 -4.33 -3.24
CA LYS A 205 -10.82 -5.47 -3.36
C LYS A 205 -12.22 -5.03 -3.79
N LYS A 206 -12.75 -3.96 -3.17
CA LYS A 206 -14.06 -3.41 -3.49
C LYS A 206 -14.15 -2.91 -4.94
N ASP A 207 -13.06 -2.34 -5.46
CA ASP A 207 -13.02 -1.77 -6.81
C ASP A 207 -12.70 -2.82 -7.90
N GLY A 208 -12.64 -4.10 -7.53
CA GLY A 208 -12.45 -5.21 -8.46
C GLY A 208 -10.99 -5.55 -8.74
N PHE A 209 -10.06 -5.17 -7.86
CA PHE A 209 -8.64 -5.53 -7.89
C PHE A 209 -8.26 -6.45 -6.72
N PRO A 210 -8.88 -7.63 -6.58
CA PRO A 210 -8.70 -8.47 -5.41
C PRO A 210 -7.32 -9.13 -5.34
N ARG A 211 -6.63 -9.31 -6.49
CA ARG A 211 -5.24 -9.78 -6.58
C ARG A 211 -4.24 -8.65 -6.30
N SER A 212 -4.40 -8.02 -5.15
CA SER A 212 -3.59 -6.91 -4.67
C SER A 212 -2.80 -7.27 -3.42
N LEU A 213 -1.67 -6.60 -3.21
CA LEU A 213 -0.84 -6.65 -2.01
C LEU A 213 -0.48 -5.23 -1.61
N VAL A 214 -0.63 -4.91 -0.33
CA VAL A 214 -0.21 -3.64 0.26
C VAL A 214 0.87 -3.91 1.30
N ALA A 215 2.03 -3.27 1.17
CA ALA A 215 3.15 -3.42 2.09
C ALA A 215 3.56 -2.08 2.70
N ALA A 216 3.87 -2.08 3.99
CA ALA A 216 4.28 -0.92 4.77
C ALA A 216 5.33 -1.32 5.82
N SER A 217 6.62 -1.19 5.49
CA SER A 217 7.72 -1.41 6.45
C SER A 217 7.69 -2.77 7.18
N GLY A 218 7.33 -3.85 6.48
CA GLY A 218 7.22 -5.19 7.06
C GLY A 218 5.79 -5.62 7.42
N ASP A 219 4.85 -4.68 7.53
CA ASP A 219 3.41 -4.99 7.56
C ASP A 219 2.92 -5.29 6.14
N ILE A 220 2.27 -6.44 5.93
CA ILE A 220 1.84 -6.90 4.60
C ILE A 220 0.40 -7.38 4.66
N ALA A 221 -0.48 -6.71 3.91
CA ALA A 221 -1.84 -7.15 3.66
C ALA A 221 -1.93 -7.78 2.26
N VAL A 222 -2.47 -9.00 2.18
CA VAL A 222 -2.56 -9.77 0.92
C VAL A 222 -3.99 -10.07 0.53
N GLY A 223 -4.30 -9.86 -0.75
CA GLY A 223 -5.52 -10.28 -1.39
C GLY A 223 -5.40 -11.67 -2.01
N ASP A 224 -6.17 -11.88 -3.08
CA ASP A 224 -6.20 -13.14 -3.83
C ASP A 224 -4.83 -13.46 -4.42
N ALA A 225 -4.59 -14.74 -4.66
CA ALA A 225 -3.33 -15.22 -5.21
C ALA A 225 -3.01 -14.59 -6.59
N PRO A 226 -1.73 -14.36 -6.92
CA PRO A 226 -1.32 -14.00 -8.28
C PRO A 226 -1.80 -15.02 -9.33
N PRO A 227 -1.94 -14.63 -10.60
CA PRO A 227 -2.35 -15.54 -11.67
C PRO A 227 -1.43 -16.77 -11.78
N GLY A 228 -2.01 -17.97 -11.75
CA GLY A 228 -1.28 -19.23 -11.89
C GLY A 228 -0.44 -19.63 -10.67
N GLU A 229 -0.50 -18.90 -9.56
CA GLU A 229 0.27 -19.17 -8.35
C GLU A 229 -0.67 -19.52 -7.17
N PRO A 230 -0.26 -20.35 -6.21
CA PRO A 230 -1.08 -20.69 -5.04
C PRO A 230 -1.19 -19.55 -4.02
N GLY A 231 -0.37 -18.51 -4.13
CA GLY A 231 -0.34 -17.37 -3.21
C GLY A 231 0.78 -16.39 -3.51
N TRP A 232 0.77 -15.25 -2.80
CA TRP A 232 1.86 -14.28 -2.86
C TRP A 232 3.13 -14.85 -2.21
N LYS A 233 4.27 -14.68 -2.87
CA LYS A 233 5.59 -15.02 -2.31
C LYS A 233 6.06 -13.87 -1.42
N ILE A 234 6.11 -14.11 -0.11
CA ILE A 234 6.53 -13.13 0.90
C ILE A 234 7.90 -13.56 1.46
N GLY A 235 8.89 -12.68 1.35
CA GLY A 235 10.20 -12.88 1.97
C GLY A 235 10.17 -12.51 3.45
N ILE A 236 10.74 -13.35 4.29
CA ILE A 236 10.99 -13.04 5.71
C ILE A 236 12.48 -12.77 5.82
N GLU A 237 12.84 -11.53 6.14
CA GLU A 237 14.22 -11.16 6.38
C GLU A 237 14.67 -11.72 7.73
N THR A 238 15.77 -12.45 7.74
CA THR A 238 16.41 -12.89 8.98
C THR A 238 17.19 -11.73 9.57
N LEU A 239 17.20 -11.61 10.89
CA LEU A 239 18.14 -10.73 11.57
C LEU A 239 19.56 -11.21 11.25
N ASP A 240 20.34 -10.43 10.50
CA ASP A 240 21.78 -10.60 10.45
C ASP A 240 22.33 -10.16 11.81
N LEU A 241 22.29 -11.10 12.77
CA LEU A 241 23.02 -10.98 14.02
C LEU A 241 24.49 -11.19 13.66
N GLY A 242 25.10 -10.15 13.07
CA GLY A 242 26.51 -10.13 12.72
C GLY A 242 27.30 -10.79 13.84
N ARG A 243 28.11 -11.79 13.49
CA ARG A 243 29.06 -12.43 14.40
C ARG A 243 30.18 -11.46 14.74
N ASP A 244 29.85 -10.36 15.40
CA ASP A 244 30.77 -9.39 15.97
C ASP A 244 30.09 -8.80 17.22
N LEU A 245 29.96 -9.65 18.25
CA LEU A 245 29.88 -9.23 19.65
C LEU A 245 31.19 -9.60 20.34
#